data_AF-A0A806TR16-F1
#
_entry.id   AF-A0A806TR16-F1
#
_cell.length_a   1.000
_cell.length_b   1.000
_cell.length_c   1.000
_cell.angle_alpha   90.00
_cell.angle_beta   90.00
_cell.angle_gamma   90.00
#
_symmetry.space_group_name_H-M   'P 1'
#
loop_
_entity.id
_entity.type
_entity.pdbx_description
1 polymer ?
#
loop_
_entity_poly.entity_id
_entity_poly.type
_entity_poly.pdbx_seq_one_letter_code
_entity_poly.pdbx_strand_id
1 'polypeptide(L)'
;MIRKGLYAAYNERDYECYETENGCVKLISYDKGDVANGFIPYNDTTFTKEVPRDAVEEVFFVAPYATYQNEKFDVSAASDVRVLLTTSE
;
A
#
# COMPACT_ATOMS: atom_id res chain seq x y z
N MET A 1 6.29 3.09 8.40
CA MET A 1 6.47 3.15 6.93
C MET A 1 5.41 4.10 6.40
N ILE A 2 5.78 5.02 5.51
CA ILE A 2 4.76 5.87 4.88
C ILE A 2 3.91 5.05 3.92
N ARG A 3 2.63 5.37 3.80
CA ARG A 3 1.80 4.81 2.73
C ARG A 3 2.20 5.48 1.42
N LYS A 4 2.67 4.70 0.46
CA LYS A 4 3.00 5.15 -0.90
C LYS A 4 2.76 3.99 -1.85
N GLY A 5 2.08 4.27 -2.96
CA GLY A 5 1.79 3.26 -3.98
C GLY A 5 0.30 2.93 -4.08
N LEU A 6 0.00 1.77 -4.63
CA LEU A 6 -1.35 1.32 -4.92
C LEU A 6 -1.96 0.62 -3.71
N TYR A 7 -3.20 0.98 -3.38
CA TYR A 7 -3.96 0.43 -2.27
C TYR A 7 -5.36 0.03 -2.73
N ALA A 8 -5.97 -0.91 -2.01
CA ALA A 8 -7.36 -1.29 -2.17
C ALA A 8 -8.10 -1.25 -0.83
N ALA A 9 -9.34 -0.75 -0.85
CA ALA A 9 -10.28 -0.86 0.25
C ALA A 9 -10.98 -2.23 0.20
N TYR A 10 -10.88 -3.00 1.27
CA TYR A 10 -11.46 -4.33 1.39
C TYR A 10 -11.87 -4.61 2.84
N ASN A 11 -13.15 -4.88 3.07
CA ASN A 11 -13.70 -5.18 4.40
C ASN A 11 -13.31 -4.09 5.44
N GLU A 12 -13.62 -2.83 5.14
CA GLU A 12 -13.39 -1.67 6.02
C GLU A 12 -11.91 -1.36 6.34
N ARG A 13 -10.96 -2.02 5.66
CA ARG A 13 -9.51 -1.78 5.82
C ARG A 13 -8.85 -1.52 4.47
N ASP A 14 -7.78 -0.72 4.52
CA ASP A 14 -6.94 -0.45 3.36
C ASP A 14 -5.72 -1.39 3.35
N TYR A 15 -5.48 -2.01 2.21
CA TYR A 15 -4.32 -2.88 2.00
C TYR A 15 -3.49 -2.37 0.84
N GLU A 16 -2.17 -2.48 0.92
CA GLU A 16 -1.33 -2.33 -0.27
C GLU A 16 -1.72 -3.43 -1.27
N CYS A 17 -1.72 -3.11 -2.56
CA CYS A 17 -2.18 -4.06 -3.56
C CYS A 17 -1.48 -3.95 -4.91
N TYR A 18 -1.67 -5.00 -5.72
CA TYR A 18 -1.38 -4.99 -7.14
C TYR A 18 -2.41 -5.84 -7.87
N GLU A 19 -2.69 -5.45 -9.11
CA GLU A 19 -3.52 -6.27 -10.01
C GLU A 19 -2.70 -7.46 -10.52
N THR A 20 -3.32 -8.64 -10.57
CA THR A 20 -2.71 -9.85 -11.13
C THR A 20 -3.19 -10.06 -12.57
N GLU A 21 -2.44 -10.83 -13.35
CA GLU A 21 -2.77 -11.12 -14.76
C GLU A 21 -4.14 -11.80 -14.93
N ASN A 22 -4.66 -12.43 -13.89
CA ASN A 22 -5.94 -13.13 -13.88
C ASN A 22 -7.14 -12.21 -13.58
N GLY A 23 -6.93 -10.90 -13.48
CA GLY A 23 -7.99 -9.93 -13.13
C GLY A 23 -8.37 -9.96 -11.65
N CYS A 24 -7.53 -10.55 -10.79
CA CYS A 24 -7.65 -10.47 -9.35
C CYS A 24 -6.83 -9.29 -8.81
N VAL A 25 -7.09 -8.94 -7.56
CA VAL A 25 -6.27 -8.01 -6.77
C VAL A 25 -5.57 -8.83 -5.68
N LYS A 26 -4.26 -8.72 -5.62
CA LYS A 26 -3.49 -9.28 -4.51
C LYS A 26 -3.30 -8.22 -3.44
N LEU A 27 -3.90 -8.45 -2.28
CA LEU A 27 -3.81 -7.62 -1.09
C LEU A 27 -2.59 -8.04 -0.26
N ILE A 28 -1.89 -7.07 0.31
CA ILE A 28 -0.73 -7.24 1.18
C ILE A 28 -1.06 -6.67 2.56
N SER A 29 -0.93 -7.51 3.59
CA SER A 29 -1.05 -7.13 4.99
C SER A 29 0.29 -7.29 5.71
N TYR A 30 0.55 -6.40 6.65
CA TYR A 30 1.66 -6.48 7.61
C TYR A 30 1.18 -6.90 9.01
N ASP A 31 -0.11 -7.20 9.17
CA ASP A 31 -0.74 -7.60 10.42
C ASP A 31 -0.94 -9.12 10.45
N LYS A 32 -0.25 -9.80 11.37
CA LYS A 32 -0.37 -11.26 11.56
C LYS A 32 -1.81 -11.68 11.92
N GLY A 33 -2.61 -10.78 12.50
CA GLY A 33 -4.02 -11.03 12.80
C GLY A 33 -4.86 -11.32 11.56
N ASP A 34 -4.46 -10.83 10.38
CA ASP A 34 -5.21 -11.04 9.13
C ASP A 34 -5.17 -12.48 8.61
N VAL A 35 -4.35 -13.36 9.20
CA VAL A 35 -4.45 -14.80 8.96
C VAL A 35 -5.85 -15.33 9.33
N ALA A 36 -6.49 -14.77 10.37
CA ALA A 36 -7.87 -15.10 10.72
C ALA A 36 -8.88 -14.67 9.63
N ASN A 37 -8.50 -13.74 8.76
CA ASN A 37 -9.29 -13.22 7.65
C ASN A 37 -8.92 -13.89 6.30
N GLY A 38 -8.17 -15.00 6.34
CA GLY A 38 -7.81 -15.80 5.17
C GLY A 38 -6.59 -15.29 4.40
N PHE A 39 -5.77 -14.41 4.98
CA PHE A 39 -4.46 -14.10 4.42
C PHE A 39 -3.47 -15.23 4.71
N ILE A 40 -2.55 -15.48 3.76
CA ILE A 40 -1.51 -16.50 3.88
C ILE A 40 -0.11 -15.85 4.03
N PRO A 41 0.80 -16.41 4.85
CA PRO A 41 2.17 -15.90 4.94
C PRO A 41 2.86 -15.92 3.57
N TYR A 42 3.47 -14.79 3.20
CA TYR A 42 4.30 -14.69 1.99
C TYR A 42 5.79 -14.64 2.32
N ASN A 43 6.15 -13.93 3.38
CA ASN A 43 7.47 -13.92 4.00
C ASN A 43 7.35 -13.62 5.50
N ASP A 44 8.49 -13.44 6.19
CA ASP A 44 8.54 -13.23 7.64
C ASP A 44 7.75 -12.00 8.15
N THR A 45 7.42 -11.06 7.27
CA THR A 45 6.83 -9.76 7.64
C THR A 45 5.53 -9.42 6.91
N THR A 46 5.12 -10.24 5.94
CA THR A 46 3.96 -9.94 5.09
C THR A 46 3.08 -11.16 4.86
N PHE A 47 1.79 -10.88 4.76
CA PHE A 47 0.73 -11.82 4.48
C PHE A 47 -0.02 -11.35 3.24
N THR A 48 -0.47 -12.27 2.40
CA THR A 48 -1.13 -11.91 1.15
C THR A 48 -2.45 -12.63 0.99
N LYS A 49 -3.38 -12.02 0.27
CA LYS A 49 -4.66 -12.61 -0.10
C LYS A 49 -5.00 -12.17 -1.51
N GLU A 50 -5.30 -13.12 -2.39
CA GLU A 50 -5.81 -12.81 -3.72
C GLU A 50 -7.34 -12.82 -3.66
N VAL A 51 -7.95 -11.75 -4.15
CA VAL A 51 -9.40 -11.59 -4.21
C VAL A 51 -9.82 -11.16 -5.61
N PRO A 52 -11.03 -11.54 -6.08
CA PRO A 52 -11.59 -10.99 -7.30
C PRO A 52 -11.64 -9.45 -7.27
N ARG A 53 -11.45 -8.79 -8.43
CA ARG A 53 -11.47 -7.32 -8.52
C ARG A 53 -12.81 -6.69 -8.10
N ASP A 54 -13.91 -7.41 -8.23
CA ASP A 54 -15.25 -6.98 -7.80
C ASP A 54 -15.49 -7.14 -6.29
N ALA A 55 -14.61 -7.86 -5.58
CA ALA A 55 -14.66 -7.99 -4.13
C ALA A 55 -14.01 -6.82 -3.38
N VAL A 56 -13.21 -5.98 -4.07
CA VAL A 56 -12.63 -4.76 -3.48
C VAL A 56 -13.53 -3.56 -3.79
N GLU A 57 -13.75 -2.72 -2.78
CA GLU A 57 -14.65 -1.57 -2.86
C GLU A 57 -14.07 -0.48 -3.76
N GLU A 58 -12.77 -0.20 -3.58
CA GLU A 58 -12.05 0.83 -4.30
C GLU A 58 -10.58 0.42 -4.47
N VAL A 59 -9.96 0.86 -5.57
CA VAL A 59 -8.51 0.82 -5.78
C VAL A 59 -8.05 2.25 -6.00
N PHE A 60 -7.07 2.70 -5.23
CA PHE A 60 -6.60 4.08 -5.23
C PHE A 60 -5.08 4.17 -5.06
N PHE A 61 -4.50 5.27 -5.53
CA PHE A 61 -3.06 5.50 -5.45
C PHE A 61 -2.74 6.55 -4.38
N VAL A 62 -1.86 6.21 -3.45
CA VAL A 62 -1.36 7.12 -2.42
C VAL A 62 -0.01 7.70 -2.86
N ALA A 63 -0.01 9.00 -3.15
CA ALA A 63 1.17 9.77 -3.53
C ALA A 63 1.48 10.85 -2.47
N PRO A 64 2.31 10.55 -1.46
CA PRO A 64 2.66 11.54 -0.45
C PRO A 64 3.62 12.60 -1.02
N TYR A 65 3.40 13.86 -0.65
CA TYR A 65 4.25 14.99 -1.00
C TYR A 65 4.60 15.82 0.24
N ALA A 66 5.68 16.57 0.18
CA ALA A 66 6.09 17.53 1.19
C ALA A 66 6.39 18.88 0.57
N THR A 67 6.21 19.95 1.35
CA THR A 67 6.59 21.31 0.94
C THR A 67 7.91 21.69 1.60
N TYR A 68 8.91 22.02 0.79
CA TYR A 68 10.21 22.49 1.23
C TYR A 68 10.55 23.77 0.47
N GLN A 69 10.84 24.85 1.19
CA GLN A 69 11.15 26.17 0.59
C GLN A 69 10.08 26.66 -0.42
N ASN A 70 8.79 26.44 -0.12
CA ASN A 70 7.64 26.75 -0.98
C ASN A 70 7.52 25.91 -2.27
N GLU A 71 8.34 24.89 -2.43
CA GLU A 71 8.25 23.94 -3.54
C GLU A 71 7.69 22.59 -3.06
N LYS A 72 6.92 21.91 -3.91
CA LYS A 72 6.36 20.59 -3.63
C LYS A 72 7.28 19.51 -4.19
N PHE A 73 7.57 18.51 -3.36
CA PHE A 73 8.38 17.36 -3.73
C PHE A 73 7.67 16.07 -3.38
N ASP A 74 7.85 15.05 -4.22
CA ASP A 74 7.40 13.71 -3.91
C ASP A 74 8.21 13.14 -2.75
N VAL A 75 7.51 12.52 -1.80
CA VAL A 75 8.15 11.82 -0.70
C VAL A 75 8.43 10.39 -1.14
N SER A 76 9.69 9.97 -1.07
CA SER A 76 10.10 8.59 -1.35
C SER A 76 10.11 7.72 -0.10
N ALA A 77 10.52 8.30 1.03
CA ALA A 77 10.53 7.63 2.34
C ALA A 77 10.36 8.65 3.47
N ALA A 78 9.86 8.22 4.63
CA ALA A 78 9.92 9.01 5.84
C ALA A 78 10.13 8.15 7.09
N SER A 79 10.74 8.76 8.09
CA SER A 79 10.83 8.33 9.48
C SER A 79 10.34 9.45 10.40
N ASP A 80 10.32 9.21 11.71
CA ASP A 80 9.87 10.19 12.70
C ASP A 80 10.69 11.49 12.72
N VAL A 81 11.91 11.47 12.17
CA VAL A 81 12.85 12.59 12.23
C VAL A 81 13.28 13.10 10.85
N ARG A 82 13.01 12.36 9.77
CA ARG A 82 13.52 12.68 8.42
C ARG A 82 12.52 12.29 7.35
N VAL A 83 12.44 13.13 6.31
CA VAL A 83 11.69 12.87 5.08
C VAL A 83 12.68 12.90 3.91
N LEU A 84 12.67 11.87 3.09
CA LEU A 84 13.45 11.82 1.85
C LEU A 84 12.59 12.36 0.72
N LEU A 85 13.04 13.48 0.15
CA LEU A 85 12.41 14.12 -1.00
C LEU A 85 13.08 13.61 -2.27
N THR A 86 12.27 13.42 -3.30
CA THR A 86 12.74 13.01 -4.62
C THR A 86 12.58 14.20 -5.56
N THR A 87 13.67 14.56 -6.23
CA THR A 87 13.66 15.47 -7.36
C THR A 87 13.74 14.60 -8.61
N SER A 88 12.72 14.62 -9.46
CA SER A 88 12.80 13.96 -10.76
C SER A 88 13.95 14.54 -11.58
N GLU A 89 14.79 13.70 -12.18
CA GLU A 89 15.51 14.03 -13.42
C GLU A 89 14.59 13.80 -14.63
#